data_AF-A0A0N5B738-F1
#
_entry.id   AF-A0A0N5B738-F1
#
_cell.length_a   1.000
_cell.length_b   1.000
_cell.length_c   1.000
_cell.angle_alpha   90.00
_cell.angle_beta   90.00
_cell.angle_gamma   90.00
#
_symmetry.space_group_name_H-M   'P 1'
#
loop_
_entity.id
_entity.type
_entity.pdbx_description
1 polymer ?
#
loop_
_entity_poly.entity_id
_entity_poly.type
_entity_poly.pdbx_seq_one_letter_code
_entity_poly.pdbx_strand_id
1 'polypeptide(L)'
;MHAPEVYHVFPFAVEYEGPCSWRDYLQIEEKTSKDDPSVVKYTTFRGKMLLGRSLKLVKDLIFVHSKEKDSEMPVNEIIFWSYFDGEYPHPLKDELLRPIYKDYIDPESSIFKTKNNKTTGGGDFITELTKSLEINF
;
A
#
# COMPACT_ATOMS: atom_id res chain seq x y z
N MET A 1 8.57 -18.83 12.69
CA MET A 1 8.01 -17.77 11.84
C MET A 1 7.60 -16.64 12.76
N HIS A 2 8.32 -15.52 12.73
CA HIS A 2 7.88 -14.31 13.43
C HIS A 2 6.57 -13.83 12.80
N ALA A 3 5.65 -13.29 13.61
CA ALA A 3 4.43 -12.70 13.09
C ALA A 3 4.81 -11.57 12.12
N PRO A 4 4.07 -11.39 11.00
CA PRO A 4 4.38 -10.32 10.06
C PRO A 4 4.34 -8.96 10.78
N GLU A 5 5.43 -8.21 10.62
CA GLU A 5 5.56 -6.86 11.13
C GLU A 5 5.02 -5.91 10.07
N VAL A 6 3.75 -5.55 10.28
CA VAL A 6 2.98 -4.73 9.36
C VAL A 6 3.11 -3.26 9.73
N TYR A 7 3.51 -2.44 8.77
CA TYR A 7 3.56 -0.98 8.88
C TYR A 7 2.30 -0.36 8.28
N HIS A 8 1.65 0.56 9.01
CA HIS A 8 0.38 1.16 8.59
C HIS A 8 0.56 2.64 8.26
N VAL A 9 0.23 3.01 7.03
CA VAL A 9 0.26 4.39 6.53
C VAL A 9 -1.16 4.92 6.48
N PHE A 10 -1.50 5.80 7.42
CA PHE A 10 -2.83 6.41 7.51
C PHE A 10 -2.94 7.70 6.67
N PRO A 11 -4.12 8.03 6.11
CA PRO A 11 -4.33 9.22 5.29
C PRO A 11 -4.57 10.49 6.13
N PHE A 12 -4.02 10.53 7.35
CA PHE A 12 -4.17 11.65 8.28
C PHE A 12 -2.95 11.74 9.20
N ALA A 13 -2.62 12.97 9.60
CA ALA A 13 -1.63 13.21 10.64
C ALA A 13 -2.24 13.02 12.03
N VAL A 14 -1.44 12.49 12.95
CA VAL A 14 -1.74 12.47 14.38
C VAL A 14 -0.73 13.35 15.10
N GLU A 15 -1.19 14.11 16.09
CA GLU A 15 -0.31 15.01 16.87
C GLU A 15 0.56 14.25 17.89
N TYR A 16 0.15 13.03 18.25
CA TYR A 16 0.85 12.20 19.23
C TYR A 16 1.94 11.37 18.55
N GLU A 17 3.17 11.52 19.04
CA GLU A 17 4.31 10.67 18.71
C GLU A 17 4.66 9.81 19.93
N GLY A 18 4.60 8.49 19.80
CA GLY A 18 4.96 7.56 20.85
C GLY A 18 4.27 6.20 20.71
N PRO A 19 4.56 5.26 21.62
CA PRO A 19 3.87 3.97 21.67
C PRO A 19 2.36 4.19 21.81
N CYS A 20 1.58 3.51 20.97
CA CYS A 20 0.13 3.50 21.08
C CYS A 20 -0.43 2.12 20.78
N SER A 21 -1.42 1.69 21.57
CA SER A 21 -2.11 0.41 21.41
C SER A 21 -3.20 0.46 20.35
N TRP A 22 -2.92 1.08 19.19
CA TRP A 22 -3.92 1.25 18.13
C TRP A 22 -4.53 -0.10 17.69
N ARG A 23 -3.76 -1.20 17.76
CA ARG A 23 -4.23 -2.55 17.46
C ARG A 23 -5.37 -3.03 18.36
N ASP A 24 -5.43 -2.58 19.61
CA ASP A 24 -6.48 -2.97 20.55
C ASP A 24 -7.83 -2.34 20.20
N TYR A 25 -7.82 -1.25 19.43
CA TYR A 25 -9.00 -0.45 19.09
C TYR A 25 -9.36 -0.49 17.60
N LEU A 26 -8.46 -0.98 16.75
CA LEU A 26 -8.61 -0.96 15.31
C LEU A 26 -8.86 -2.39 14.79
N GLN A 27 -10.13 -2.72 14.59
CA GLN A 27 -10.50 -3.99 13.96
C GLN A 27 -10.25 -3.90 12.45
N ILE A 28 -9.43 -4.80 11.93
CA ILE A 28 -9.13 -4.91 10.50
C ILE A 28 -9.87 -6.13 9.96
N GLU A 29 -10.78 -5.89 9.01
CA GLU A 29 -11.45 -6.95 8.24
C GLU A 29 -10.65 -7.24 6.98
N GLU A 30 -10.30 -8.50 6.74
CA GLU A 30 -9.66 -8.95 5.51
C GLU A 30 -10.71 -9.41 4.50
N LYS A 31 -10.86 -8.63 3.43
CA LYS A 31 -11.84 -8.90 2.38
C LYS A 31 -11.40 -8.21 1.10
N THR A 32 -11.44 -8.93 -0.02
CA THR A 32 -11.16 -8.32 -1.32
C THR A 32 -12.41 -7.63 -1.85
N SER A 33 -12.29 -6.36 -2.23
CA SER A 33 -13.38 -5.62 -2.89
C SER A 33 -13.70 -6.22 -4.25
N LYS A 34 -14.98 -6.21 -4.62
CA LYS A 34 -15.42 -6.65 -5.96
C LYS A 34 -15.13 -5.59 -7.03
N ASP A 35 -15.26 -4.32 -6.66
CA ASP A 35 -15.12 -3.18 -7.58
C ASP A 35 -13.65 -2.77 -7.74
N ASP A 36 -12.85 -2.90 -6.67
CA ASP A 36 -11.44 -2.58 -6.66
C ASP A 36 -10.60 -3.70 -6.01
N PRO A 37 -10.20 -4.74 -6.76
CA PRO A 37 -9.41 -5.86 -6.25
C PRO A 37 -8.10 -5.47 -5.53
N SER A 38 -7.63 -4.22 -5.66
CA SER A 38 -6.49 -3.72 -4.88
C SER A 38 -6.81 -3.55 -3.40
N VAL A 39 -8.06 -3.31 -3.06
CA VAL A 39 -8.55 -3.15 -1.70
C VAL A 39 -8.81 -4.53 -1.12
N VAL A 40 -8.00 -4.90 -0.12
CA VAL A 40 -8.02 -6.23 0.53
C VAL A 40 -8.24 -6.16 2.04
N LYS A 41 -8.21 -4.95 2.60
CA LYS A 41 -8.40 -4.70 4.03
C LYS A 41 -9.37 -3.54 4.24
N TYR A 42 -10.19 -3.64 5.27
CA TYR A 42 -11.12 -2.59 5.68
C TYR A 42 -10.96 -2.33 7.18
N THR A 43 -11.08 -1.08 7.57
CA THR A 43 -11.15 -0.72 8.99
C THR A 43 -11.95 0.56 9.17
N THR A 44 -12.28 0.90 10.42
CA THR A 44 -12.94 2.15 10.76
C THR A 44 -12.12 2.88 11.81
N PHE A 45 -11.79 4.14 11.55
CA PHE A 45 -11.10 5.01 12.50
C PHE A 45 -11.88 6.30 12.68
N ARG A 46 -12.23 6.65 13.92
CA ARG A 46 -13.03 7.85 14.26
C ARG A 46 -14.30 8.00 13.39
N GLY A 47 -15.01 6.89 13.17
CA GLY A 47 -16.25 6.84 12.39
C GLY A 47 -16.06 6.94 10.87
N LYS A 48 -14.83 6.99 10.36
CA LYS A 48 -14.52 6.97 8.93
C LYS A 48 -14.02 5.59 8.51
N MET A 49 -14.62 5.06 7.44
CA MET A 49 -14.17 3.83 6.81
C MET A 49 -12.88 4.09 6.03
N LEU A 50 -11.91 3.19 6.20
CA LEU A 50 -10.62 3.19 5.51
C LEU A 50 -10.48 1.92 4.66
N LEU A 51 -9.92 2.10 3.48
CA LEU A 51 -9.67 1.08 2.48
C LEU A 51 -8.17 0.80 2.41
N GLY A 52 -7.76 -0.44 2.69
CA GLY A 52 -6.37 -0.84 2.81
C GLY A 52 -5.87 -1.57 1.56
N ARG A 53 -4.75 -1.07 1.01
CA ARG A 53 -3.97 -1.71 -0.05
C ARG A 53 -2.65 -2.19 0.52
N SER A 54 -2.32 -3.43 0.25
CA SER A 54 -1.14 -4.12 0.77
C SER A 54 0.01 -4.06 -0.24
N LEU A 55 1.17 -3.65 0.24
CA LEU A 55 2.46 -3.78 -0.43
C LEU A 55 3.30 -4.75 0.41
N LYS A 56 3.52 -5.95 -0.11
CA LYS A 56 4.33 -6.99 0.53
C LYS A 56 5.75 -6.93 0.00
N LEU A 57 6.70 -7.20 0.88
CA LEU A 57 8.11 -7.19 0.56
C LEU A 57 8.65 -8.62 0.46
N VAL A 58 9.53 -8.86 -0.51
CA VAL A 58 10.22 -10.15 -0.68
C VAL A 58 11.37 -10.29 0.33
N LYS A 59 11.88 -9.15 0.82
CA LYS A 59 12.91 -9.06 1.86
C LYS A 59 12.46 -8.05 2.91
N ASP A 60 12.79 -8.32 4.17
CA ASP A 60 12.43 -7.41 5.27
C ASP A 60 13.08 -6.03 5.06
N LEU A 61 12.26 -4.99 5.14
CA LEU A 61 12.70 -3.61 5.16
C LEU A 61 13.08 -3.24 6.60
N ILE A 62 14.35 -2.94 6.84
CA ILE A 62 14.81 -2.53 8.17
C ILE A 62 14.61 -1.01 8.32
N PHE A 63 13.70 -0.62 9.20
CA PHE A 63 13.57 0.79 9.58
C PHE A 63 14.63 1.16 10.61
N VAL A 64 15.40 2.22 10.35
CA VAL A 64 16.43 2.73 11.27
C VAL A 64 15.96 4.08 11.83
N HIS A 65 15.49 4.10 13.08
CA HIS A 65 15.08 5.34 13.74
C HIS A 65 16.29 6.08 14.31
N SER A 66 16.62 7.26 13.77
CA SER A 66 17.86 7.98 14.11
C SER A 66 18.00 8.46 15.57
N LYS A 67 16.94 8.39 16.38
CA LYS A 67 16.92 8.95 17.76
C LYS A 67 17.02 7.91 18.86
N GLU A 68 16.68 6.65 18.60
CA GLU A 68 16.79 5.54 19.54
C GLU A 68 17.75 4.54 18.93
N LYS A 69 18.91 4.34 19.57
CA LYS A 69 19.92 3.38 19.09
C LYS A 69 19.27 2.01 18.84
N ASP A 70 19.42 1.54 17.61
CA ASP A 70 19.42 0.13 17.21
C ASP A 70 18.12 -0.68 17.41
N SER A 71 16.94 -0.06 17.34
CA SER A 71 15.70 -0.82 17.13
C SER A 71 15.50 -1.11 15.64
N GLU A 72 16.06 -2.23 15.17
CA GLU A 72 15.70 -2.78 13.87
C GLU A 72 14.24 -3.28 13.95
N MET A 73 13.35 -2.64 13.19
CA MET A 73 11.98 -3.10 13.01
C MET A 73 11.86 -3.68 11.59
N PRO A 74 11.96 -5.01 11.41
CA PRO A 74 11.85 -5.65 10.10
C PRO A 74 10.42 -5.59 9.59
N VAL A 75 10.13 -4.73 8.62
CA VAL A 75 8.80 -4.62 8.00
C VAL A 75 8.72 -5.56 6.79
N ASN A 76 7.67 -6.39 6.73
CA ASN A 76 7.43 -7.28 5.58
C ASN A 76 6.14 -6.95 4.80
N GLU A 77 5.28 -6.12 5.38
CA GLU A 77 4.08 -5.61 4.72
C GLU A 77 3.83 -4.14 5.09
N ILE A 78 3.54 -3.31 4.10
CA ILE A 78 3.07 -1.94 4.28
C ILE A 78 1.62 -1.88 3.82
N ILE A 79 0.74 -1.37 4.69
CA ILE A 79 -0.67 -1.10 4.34
C ILE A 79 -0.85 0.39 4.14
N PHE A 80 -1.22 0.76 2.92
CA PHE A 80 -1.64 2.11 2.58
C PHE A 80 -3.15 2.22 2.73
N TRP A 81 -3.58 3.02 3.72
CA TRP A 81 -4.99 3.31 3.95
C TRP A 81 -5.42 4.54 3.16
N SER A 82 -6.59 4.44 2.51
CA SER A 82 -7.24 5.56 1.85
C SER A 82 -8.68 5.71 2.32
N TYR A 83 -9.27 6.89 2.07
CA TYR A 83 -10.71 7.07 2.17
C TYR A 83 -11.42 6.48 0.93
N PHE A 84 -12.75 6.50 0.93
CA PHE A 84 -13.56 6.00 -0.19
C PHE A 84 -13.59 6.95 -1.39
N ASP A 85 -13.34 8.23 -1.15
CA ASP A 85 -13.40 9.31 -2.15
C ASP A 85 -12.16 9.34 -3.05
N GLY A 86 -11.07 8.71 -2.63
CA GLY A 86 -9.90 8.53 -3.47
C GLY A 86 -8.68 8.06 -2.72
N GLU A 87 -7.68 7.64 -3.49
CA GLU A 87 -6.34 7.40 -2.98
C GLU A 87 -5.50 8.67 -3.17
N TYR A 88 -4.95 9.18 -2.07
CA TYR A 88 -4.05 10.33 -2.12
C TYR A 88 -2.62 9.88 -2.43
N PRO A 89 -1.86 10.64 -3.23
CA PRO A 89 -0.43 10.39 -3.44
C PRO A 89 0.30 10.32 -2.09
N HIS A 90 1.21 9.38 -1.95
CA HIS A 90 2.00 9.23 -0.74
C HIS A 90 3.47 9.03 -1.12
N PRO A 91 4.41 9.91 -0.68
CA PRO A 91 5.80 9.85 -1.12
C PRO A 91 6.47 8.48 -0.93
N LEU A 92 6.19 7.81 0.19
CA LEU A 92 6.70 6.44 0.42
C LEU A 92 6.11 5.42 -0.56
N LYS A 93 4.82 5.53 -0.89
CA LYS A 93 4.18 4.64 -1.86
C LYS A 93 4.83 4.85 -3.22
N ASP A 94 4.91 6.11 -3.65
CA ASP A 94 5.40 6.48 -4.96
C ASP A 94 6.87 6.08 -5.14
N GLU A 95 7.69 6.27 -4.11
CA GLU A 95 9.09 5.85 -4.11
C GLU A 95 9.23 4.33 -4.20
N LEU A 96 8.51 3.57 -3.37
CA LEU A 96 8.59 2.10 -3.37
C LEU A 96 8.08 1.50 -4.70
N LEU A 97 7.13 2.13 -5.38
CA LEU A 97 6.63 1.65 -6.68
C LEU A 97 7.58 1.94 -7.85
N ARG A 98 8.74 2.58 -7.61
CA ARG A 98 9.73 2.83 -8.67
C ARG A 98 10.39 1.53 -9.14
N PRO A 99 10.79 1.42 -10.43
CA PRO A 99 11.38 0.21 -10.98
C PRO A 99 12.63 -0.32 -10.26
N ILE A 100 13.37 0.57 -9.58
CA ILE A 100 14.58 0.21 -8.81
C ILE A 100 14.27 -0.72 -7.63
N TYR A 101 13.04 -0.69 -7.10
CA TYR A 101 12.62 -1.54 -5.97
C TYR A 101 11.84 -2.77 -6.40
N LYS A 102 11.65 -3.01 -7.70
CA LYS A 102 10.78 -4.12 -8.19
C LYS A 102 11.19 -5.48 -7.62
N ASP A 103 12.49 -5.73 -7.44
CA ASP A 103 13.03 -7.00 -6.98
C ASP A 103 12.89 -7.20 -5.45
N TYR A 104 12.45 -6.15 -4.75
CA TYR A 104 12.20 -6.15 -3.30
C TYR A 104 10.71 -6.23 -2.96
N ILE A 105 9.83 -6.06 -3.94
CA ILE A 105 8.38 -6.02 -3.75
C ILE A 105 7.77 -7.27 -4.35
N ASP A 106 6.87 -7.90 -3.59
CA ASP A 106 6.13 -9.06 -4.04
C ASP A 106 5.13 -8.65 -5.14
N PRO A 107 5.20 -9.23 -6.36
CA PRO A 107 4.26 -8.92 -7.43
C PRO A 107 2.80 -9.27 -7.09
N GLU A 108 2.56 -10.15 -6.11
CA GLU A 108 1.21 -10.48 -5.62
C GLU A 108 0.64 -9.44 -4.64
N SER A 109 1.39 -8.38 -4.35
CA SER A 109 0.93 -7.23 -3.57
C SER A 109 -0.39 -6.70 -4.14
N SER A 110 -1.36 -6.47 -3.26
CA SER A 110 -2.68 -6.02 -3.72
C SER A 110 -2.63 -4.65 -4.38
N ILE A 111 -1.65 -3.82 -4.03
CA ILE A 111 -1.44 -2.49 -4.63
C ILE A 111 -1.25 -2.51 -6.15
N PHE A 112 -0.84 -3.65 -6.72
CA PHE A 112 -0.70 -3.83 -8.17
C PHE A 112 -1.96 -4.33 -8.86
N LYS A 113 -2.95 -4.81 -8.09
CA LYS A 113 -4.21 -5.25 -8.68
C LYS A 113 -4.95 -4.01 -9.17
N THR A 114 -5.45 -4.04 -10.40
CA THR A 114 -6.18 -2.90 -10.94
C THR A 114 -7.63 -2.93 -10.48
N LYS A 115 -8.21 -1.74 -10.32
CA LYS A 115 -9.66 -1.58 -10.20
C LYS A 115 -10.32 -2.27 -11.40
N ASN A 116 -11.37 -3.05 -11.15
CA ASN A 116 -12.20 -3.57 -12.23
C ASN A 116 -12.98 -2.38 -12.80
N ASN A 117 -12.35 -1.62 -13.69
CA ASN A 117 -13.05 -0.62 -14.46
C ASN A 117 -14.06 -1.38 -15.32
N LYS A 118 -15.33 -1.36 -14.94
CA LYS A 118 -16.40 -1.57 -15.91
C LYS A 118 -16.16 -0.55 -17.01
N THR A 119 -15.72 -1.04 -18.15
CA THR A 119 -15.49 -0.31 -19.39
C THR A 119 -16.70 0.57 -19.69
N THR A 120 -16.59 1.85 -19.36
CA THR A 120 -17.18 2.91 -20.16
C THR A 120 -16.02 3.42 -20.99
N GLY A 121 -16.11 3.18 -22.31
CA GLY A 121 -14.98 3.14 -23.23
C GLY A 121 -14.05 4.35 -23.20
N GLY A 122 -12.77 4.08 -23.44
CA GLY A 122 -11.77 5.11 -23.70
C GLY A 122 -10.36 4.67 -23.29
N GLY A 123 -9.73 3.81 -24.11
CA GLY A 123 -8.29 3.61 -24.26
C GLY A 123 -7.39 3.55 -23.01
N ASP A 124 -6.92 2.36 -22.66
CA ASP A 124 -5.87 2.15 -21.66
C ASP A 124 -4.52 2.73 -22.14
N PHE A 125 -3.98 3.67 -21.36
CA PHE A 125 -2.67 4.32 -21.50
C PHE A 125 -1.50 3.32 -21.67
N ILE A 126 -1.64 2.11 -21.14
CA ILE A 126 -0.63 1.06 -21.23
C ILE A 126 -0.51 0.52 -22.68
N THR A 127 -1.60 0.51 -23.44
CA THR A 127 -1.58 0.07 -24.85
C THR A 127 -0.90 1.08 -25.78
N GLU A 128 -0.87 2.37 -25.41
CA GLU A 128 -0.19 3.43 -26.17
C GLU A 128 1.33 3.39 -25.99
N LEU A 129 1.80 3.04 -24.79
CA LEU A 129 3.22 2.91 -24.48
C LEU A 129 3.88 1.75 -25.25
N THR A 130 3.19 0.60 -25.36
CA THR A 130 3.70 -0.56 -26.11
C THR A 130 3.78 -0.28 -27.61
N LYS A 131 2.79 0.41 -28.19
CA LYS A 131 2.80 0.80 -29.61
C LYS A 131 3.86 1.85 -29.96
N SER A 132 4.24 2.69 -29.00
CA SER A 132 5.27 3.73 -29.21
C SER A 132 6.70 3.17 -29.19
N LEU A 133 6.89 1.98 -28.61
CA LEU A 133 8.20 1.30 -28.52
C LEU A 133 8.46 0.34 -29.69
N GLU A 134 7.45 0.02 -30.50
CA GLU A 134 7.55 -0.91 -31.63
C GLU A 134 7.88 -0.25 -32.98
N ILE A 135 8.00 1.08 -33.05
CA ILE A 135 8.42 1.80 -34.27
C ILE A 135 9.76 2.50 -34.02
N ASN A 136 10.83 1.73 -34.15
CA ASN A 136 12.12 2.10 -34.74
C ASN A 136 13.13 1.01 -34.34
N PHE A 137 13.19 -0.07 -35.12
CA PHE A 137 14.39 -0.70 -35.70
C PHE A 137 13.99 -1.89 -36.57
#